data_AF-A0A2D6KV73-F1
#
_entry.id   AF-A0A2D6KV73-F1
#
_cell.length_a   1.000
_cell.length_b   1.000
_cell.length_c   1.000
_cell.angle_alpha   90.00
_cell.angle_beta   90.00
_cell.angle_gamma   90.00
#
_symmetry.space_group_name_H-M   'P 1'
#
loop_
_entity.id
_entity.type
_entity.pdbx_description
1 polymer ?
#
loop_
_entity_poly.entity_id
_entity_poly.type
_entity_poly.pdbx_seq_one_letter_code
_entity_poly.pdbx_strand_id
1 'polypeptide(L)' 'MKDRDPFRFWAGILMLVVGGGLFIVGLFTLFITWIYAIPLIVIAVLLLTDFGREGKIEKIKKRGK' A
#
# COMPACT_ATOMS: atom_id res chain seq x y z
N MET A 1 -20.76 -10.19 0.53
CA MET A 1 -19.45 -10.51 1.13
C MET A 1 -18.75 -11.48 0.20
N LYS A 2 -18.39 -11.02 -1.00
CA LYS A 2 -17.72 -11.79 -2.04
C LYS A 2 -16.60 -10.87 -2.52
N ASP A 3 -15.37 -11.35 -2.46
CA ASP A 3 -14.17 -10.71 -3.02
C ASP A 3 -13.62 -9.49 -2.28
N ARG A 4 -13.52 -9.56 -0.93
CA ARG A 4 -12.42 -8.83 -0.27
C ARG A 4 -11.17 -9.62 -0.58
N ASP A 5 -10.46 -9.32 -1.69
CA ASP A 5 -9.21 -9.99 -2.07
C ASP A 5 -8.20 -9.85 -0.93
N PRO A 6 -8.09 -10.84 -0.02
CA PRO A 6 -7.25 -10.72 1.17
C PRO A 6 -5.80 -10.56 0.70
N PHE A 7 -5.50 -11.18 -0.43
CA PHE A 7 -4.23 -11.18 -1.11
C PHE A 7 -3.72 -9.76 -1.44
N ARG A 8 -4.58 -8.87 -1.95
CA ARG A 8 -4.18 -7.49 -2.30
C ARG A 8 -3.93 -6.64 -1.05
N PHE A 9 -4.72 -6.84 0.01
CA PHE A 9 -4.50 -6.18 1.30
C PHE A 9 -3.21 -6.64 1.96
N TRP A 10 -2.98 -7.96 2.03
CA TRP A 10 -1.74 -8.53 2.53
C TRP A 10 -0.52 -8.15 1.68
N ALA A 11 -0.65 -8.08 0.35
CA ALA A 11 0.40 -7.60 -0.54
C ALA A 11 0.77 -6.13 -0.27
N GLY A 12 -0.22 -5.27 -0.02
CA GLY A 12 0.01 -3.87 0.38
C GLY A 12 0.76 -3.76 1.71
N ILE A 13 0.37 -4.55 2.72
CA ILE A 13 1.08 -4.61 4.00
C ILE A 13 2.51 -5.12 3.81
N LEU A 14 2.69 -6.18 3.04
CA LEU A 14 4.01 -6.76 2.78
C LEU A 14 4.92 -5.75 2.07
N MET A 15 4.41 -5.03 1.07
CA MET A 15 5.14 -3.94 0.41
C MET A 15 5.50 -2.81 1.36
N LEU A 16 4.62 -2.45 2.29
CA LEU A 16 4.91 -1.44 3.30
C LEU A 16 6.02 -1.87 4.26
N VAL A 17 5.99 -3.11 4.72
CA VAL A 17 7.01 -3.67 5.63
C VAL A 17 8.36 -3.78 4.92
N VAL A 18 8.37 -4.31 3.69
CA VAL A 18 9.60 -4.43 2.88
C VAL A 18 10.13 -3.06 2.47
N GLY A 19 9.28 -2.14 2.03
CA GLY A 19 9.65 -0.77 1.68
C GLY A 19 10.18 0.02 2.89
N GLY A 20 9.53 -0.11 4.05
CA GLY A 20 10.01 0.47 5.31
C GLY A 20 11.32 -0.13 5.79
N GLY A 21 11.50 -1.44 5.66
CA GLY A 21 12.77 -2.12 5.94
C GLY A 21 13.90 -1.64 5.02
N LEU A 22 13.64 -1.55 3.72
CA LEU A 22 14.59 -1.00 2.73
C LEU A 22 14.91 0.48 2.99
N PHE A 23 13.95 1.26 3.48
CA PHE A 23 14.18 2.65 3.88
C PHE A 23 15.13 2.75 5.08
N ILE A 24 14.94 1.91 6.10
CA ILE A 24 15.83 1.84 7.27
C ILE A 24 17.22 1.34 6.85
N VAL A 25 17.30 0.30 6.01
CA VAL A 25 18.58 -0.21 5.48
C VAL A 25 19.27 0.86 4.61
N GLY A 26 18.51 1.63 3.83
CA GLY A 26 18.99 2.73 3.00
C GLY A 26 19.48 3.95 3.79
N LEU A 27 19.05 4.13 5.04
CA LEU A 27 19.64 5.12 5.94
C LEU A 27 21.07 4.74 6.35
N PHE A 28 21.39 3.45 6.38
CA PHE A 28 22.71 2.93 6.76
C PHE A 28 23.58 2.50 5.55
N THR A 29 23.01 2.31 4.37
CA THR A 29 23.71 1.85 3.16
C THR A 29 23.39 2.76 1.97
N LEU A 30 24.45 3.16 1.24
CA LEU A 30 24.51 4.06 0.07
C LEU A 30 23.20 4.56 -0.56
N PHE A 31 23.23 5.84 -0.98
CA PHE A 31 22.22 6.64 -1.71
C PHE A 31 21.37 5.89 -2.78
N ILE A 32 21.88 4.78 -3.35
CA ILE A 32 21.20 3.93 -4.33
C ILE A 32 19.93 3.28 -3.75
N THR A 33 19.91 2.92 -2.46
CA THR A 33 18.76 2.24 -1.83
C THR A 33 17.51 3.12 -1.80
N TRP A 34 17.69 4.45 -1.74
CA TRP A 34 16.61 5.43 -1.75
C TRP A 34 15.88 5.49 -3.09
N ILE A 35 16.60 5.28 -4.19
CA ILE A 35 16.02 5.27 -5.56
C ILE A 35 14.99 4.15 -5.69
N TYR A 36 15.17 3.02 -5.01
CA TYR A 36 14.23 1.91 -5.03
C TYR A 36 13.18 1.98 -3.90
N ALA A 37 13.54 2.52 -2.73
CA ALA A 37 12.63 2.65 -1.60
C ALA A 37 11.49 3.66 -1.86
N ILE A 38 11.79 4.81 -2.49
CA ILE A 38 10.80 5.85 -2.75
C ILE A 38 9.67 5.36 -3.67
N PRO A 39 9.92 4.75 -4.85
CA PRO A 39 8.87 4.20 -5.70
C PRO A 39 8.03 3.12 -5.01
N LEU A 40 8.66 2.25 -4.22
CA LEU A 40 7.97 1.20 -3.45
C LEU A 40 6.98 1.79 -2.46
N ILE A 41 7.38 2.83 -1.72
CA ILE A 41 6.50 3.53 -0.77
C ILE A 41 5.35 4.22 -1.51
N VAL A 42 5.62 4.88 -2.64
CA VAL A 42 4.58 5.54 -3.45
C VAL A 42 3.54 4.54 -3.96
N ILE A 43 3.97 3.39 -4.49
CA ILE A 43 3.06 2.32 -4.95
C ILE A 43 2.23 1.78 -3.78
N ALA A 44 2.85 1.54 -2.62
CA ALA A 44 2.14 1.06 -1.43
C ALA A 44 1.07 2.06 -0.95
N VAL A 45 1.40 3.36 -0.91
CA VAL A 45 0.47 4.42 -0.54
C VAL A 45 -0.67 4.52 -1.56
N LEU A 46 -0.38 4.44 -2.86
CA LEU A 46 -1.39 4.45 -3.91
C LEU A 46 -2.36 3.27 -3.77
N LEU A 47 -1.84 2.06 -3.56
CA LEU A 47 -2.66 0.87 -3.33
C LEU A 47 -3.57 1.04 -2.11
N LEU A 48 -3.05 1.52 -0.99
CA LEU A 48 -3.85 1.74 0.23
C LEU A 48 -4.89 2.85 0.08
N THR A 49 -4.55 3.91 -0.66
CA THR A 49 -5.47 5.03 -0.91
C THR A 49 -6.60 4.62 -1.83
N ASP A 50 -6.30 3.80 -2.84
CA ASP A 50 -7.29 3.23 -3.76
C ASP A 50 -8.25 2.30 -3.01
N PHE A 51 -7.73 1.41 -2.15
CA PHE A 51 -8.52 0.60 -1.22
C PHE A 51 -9.44 1.44 -0.32
N GLY A 52 -8.94 2.56 0.21
CA GLY A 52 -9.72 3.48 1.03
C GLY A 52 -10.86 4.15 0.25
N ARG A 53 -10.63 4.50 -1.02
CA ARG A 53 -11.65 5.06 -1.91
C ARG A 53 -12.71 4.03 -2.29
N GLU A 54 -12.32 2.82 -2.67
CA GLU A 54 -13.25 1.74 -3.00
C GLU A 54 -14.18 1.42 -1.82
N GLY A 55 -13.63 1.32 -0.60
CA GLY A 55 -14.43 1.11 0.61
C GLY A 55 -15.39 2.26 0.93
N LYS A 56 -15.06 3.50 0.55
CA LYS A 56 -15.91 4.69 0.74
C LYS A 56 -17.05 4.74 -0.28
N ILE A 57 -16.78 4.39 -1.54
CA ILE A 57 -17.78 4.32 -2.61
C ILE A 57 -18.78 3.19 -2.32
N GLU A 58 -18.31 2.03 -1.85
CA GLU A 58 -19.19 0.91 -1.49
C GLU A 58 -20.11 1.25 -0.29
N LYS A 59 -19.62 2.01 0.70
CA LYS A 59 -20.43 2.52 1.81
C LYS A 59 -21.52 3.49 1.35
N ILE A 60 -21.22 4.38 0.41
CA ILE A 60 -22.20 5.32 -0.14
C ILE A 60 -23.26 4.57 -0.96
N LYS A 61 -22.83 3.60 -1.80
CA LYS A 61 -23.73 2.78 -2.62
C LYS A 61 -24.70 1.93 -1.78
N LYS A 62 -24.28 1.44 -0.61
CA LYS A 62 -25.14 0.69 0.32
C LYS A 62 -26.08 1.58 1.15
N ARG A 63 -25.81 2.89 1.26
CA ARG A 63 -26.66 3.83 2.01
C ARG A 63 -27.80 4.42 1.18
N GLY A 64 -27.71 4.33 -0.14
CA GLY A 64 -28.73 4.78 -1.09
C GLY A 64 -29.66 3.67 -1.59
N LYS A 65 -29.66 2.49 -0.96
CA LYS A 65 -30.49 1.34 -1.29
C LYS A 65 -31.29 0.94 -0.05
#